data_AF-A0AAE9ZC58-F1
#
_entry.id   AF-A0AAE9ZC58-F1
#
_cell.length_a   1.000
_cell.length_b   1.000
_cell.length_c   1.000
_cell.angle_alpha   90.00
_cell.angle_beta   90.00
_cell.angle_gamma   90.00
#
_symmetry.space_group_name_H-M   'P 1'
#
loop_
_entity.id
_entity.type
_entity.pdbx_description
1 polymer ?
#
loop_
_entity_poly.entity_id
_entity_poly.type
_entity_poly.pdbx_seq_one_letter_code
_entity_poly.pdbx_strand_id
1 'polypeptide(L)' 'MAEKKSWKPDEEEALKALIRDTVKHAGSIDPATLPSKIREKIKGRVTGDIDIETYVKQVLAEQRKK' A
#
# COMPACT_ATOMS: atom_id res chain seq x y z
N MET A 1 4.33 23.76 2.45
CA MET A 1 5.67 23.31 2.00
C MET A 1 5.68 21.80 2.15
N ALA A 2 5.99 21.06 1.07
CA ALA A 2 5.83 19.62 0.98
C ALA A 2 6.70 18.87 2.00
N GLU A 3 6.05 18.20 2.94
CA GLU A 3 6.70 17.30 3.89
C GLU A 3 7.27 16.13 3.10
N LYS A 4 8.60 16.01 3.17
CA LYS A 4 9.40 15.08 2.39
C LYS A 4 8.98 13.66 2.74
N LYS A 5 8.36 13.02 1.76
CA LYS A 5 8.18 11.58 1.64
C LYS A 5 9.56 10.92 1.82
N SER A 6 9.91 10.58 3.05
CA SER A 6 11.21 10.00 3.41
C SER A 6 11.22 8.52 3.06
N TRP A 7 10.96 8.25 1.79
CA TRP A 7 10.72 6.92 1.28
C TRP A 7 11.58 6.74 0.04
N LYS A 8 12.46 5.75 0.06
CA LYS A 8 13.28 5.45 -1.10
C LYS A 8 12.36 4.91 -2.20
N PRO A 9 12.62 5.22 -3.49
CA PRO A 9 11.80 4.70 -4.59
C PRO A 9 11.71 3.16 -4.55
N ASP A 10 12.78 2.50 -4.10
CA ASP A 10 12.84 1.05 -3.86
C ASP A 10 11.77 0.55 -2.87
N GLU A 11 11.54 1.28 -1.77
CA GLU A 11 10.50 0.93 -0.82
C GLU A 11 9.11 1.21 -1.39
N GLU A 12 8.95 2.14 -2.34
CA GLU A 12 7.64 2.49 -2.91
C GLU A 12 7.14 1.38 -3.81
N GLU A 13 8.06 0.87 -4.63
CA GLU A 13 7.81 -0.30 -5.44
C GLU A 13 7.58 -1.53 -4.55
N ALA A 14 8.34 -1.71 -3.47
CA ALA A 14 8.12 -2.79 -2.52
C ALA A 14 6.73 -2.72 -1.86
N LEU A 15 6.28 -1.52 -1.47
CA LEU A 15 4.95 -1.30 -0.91
C LEU A 15 3.86 -1.59 -1.95
N LYS A 16 3.97 -1.03 -3.15
CA LYS A 16 3.02 -1.27 -4.25
C LYS A 16 2.96 -2.75 -4.63
N ALA A 17 4.11 -3.43 -4.68
CA ALA A 17 4.20 -4.86 -4.92
C ALA A 17 3.52 -5.66 -3.80
N LEU A 18 3.78 -5.30 -2.54
CA LEU A 18 3.15 -5.95 -1.39
C LEU A 18 1.64 -5.70 -1.35
N ILE A 19 1.18 -4.49 -1.70
CA ILE A 19 -0.24 -4.17 -1.86
C ILE A 19 -0.85 -5.03 -2.96
N ARG A 20 -0.24 -5.08 -4.14
CA ARG A 20 -0.75 -5.83 -5.29
C ARG A 20 -0.80 -7.34 -5.02
N ASP A 21 0.25 -7.87 -4.39
CA ASP A 21 0.31 -9.26 -3.97
C ASP A 21 -0.75 -9.55 -2.91
N THR A 22 -0.86 -8.69 -1.90
CA THR A 22 -1.91 -8.81 -0.87
C THR A 22 -3.29 -8.76 -1.50
N VAL A 23 -3.60 -7.81 -2.39
CA VAL A 23 -4.89 -7.73 -3.12
C VAL A 23 -5.15 -9.01 -3.91
N LYS A 24 -4.15 -9.51 -4.63
CA LYS A 24 -4.26 -10.73 -5.46
C LYS A 24 -4.47 -11.99 -4.62
N HIS A 25 -3.77 -12.09 -3.49
CA HIS A 25 -3.83 -13.23 -2.57
C HIS A 25 -5.05 -13.19 -1.65
N ALA A 26 -5.53 -11.99 -1.36
CA ALA A 26 -6.71 -11.71 -0.55
C ALA A 26 -8.02 -11.88 -1.35
N GLY A 27 -7.97 -11.83 -2.69
CA GLY A 27 -9.12 -12.05 -3.56
C GLY A 27 -10.22 -11.01 -3.33
N SER A 28 -11.44 -11.45 -3.00
CA SER A 28 -12.61 -10.60 -2.70
C SER A 28 -12.58 -9.96 -1.32
N ILE A 29 -11.41 -9.76 -0.73
CA ILE A 29 -11.29 -9.03 0.54
C ILE A 29 -11.63 -7.56 0.31
N ASP A 30 -12.38 -7.02 1.27
CA ASP A 30 -12.86 -5.66 1.20
C ASP A 30 -11.69 -4.67 1.14
N PRO A 31 -11.69 -3.76 0.14
CA PRO A 31 -10.63 -2.76 -0.04
C PRO A 31 -10.41 -1.85 1.16
N ALA A 32 -11.38 -1.73 2.07
CA ALA A 32 -11.22 -0.97 3.31
C ALA A 32 -10.40 -1.72 4.37
N THR A 33 -10.27 -3.05 4.28
CA THR A 33 -9.50 -3.86 5.25
C THR A 33 -8.06 -4.12 4.81
N LEU A 34 -7.78 -4.01 3.51
CA LEU A 34 -6.45 -4.10 2.92
C LEU A 34 -5.42 -3.13 3.54
N PRO A 35 -5.68 -1.82 3.69
CA PRO A 35 -4.69 -0.90 4.23
C PRO A 35 -4.30 -1.24 5.66
N SER A 36 -5.24 -1.69 6.50
CA SER A 36 -4.93 -2.13 7.87
C SER A 36 -4.03 -3.37 7.89
N LYS A 37 -4.31 -4.38 7.06
CA LYS A 37 -3.45 -5.58 6.95
C LYS A 37 -2.04 -5.25 6.46
N ILE A 38 -1.94 -4.34 5.49
CA ILE A 38 -0.65 -3.93 4.90
C ILE A 38 0.12 -3.09 5.90
N ARG A 39 -0.56 -2.19 6.61
CA ARG A 39 0.00 -1.43 7.73
C ARG A 39 0.58 -2.35 8.78
N GLU A 40 -0.13 -3.41 9.18
CA GLU A 40 0.40 -4.41 10.11
C GLU A 40 1.62 -5.17 9.56
N LYS A 41 1.63 -5.53 8.27
CA LYS A 41 2.76 -6.22 7.63
C LYS A 41 4.02 -5.36 7.51
N ILE A 42 3.86 -4.06 7.32
CA ILE A 42 4.98 -3.12 7.18
C ILE A 42 5.28 -2.39 8.50
N LYS A 43 4.48 -2.62 9.55
CA LYS A 43 4.69 -2.10 10.91
C LYS A 43 6.06 -2.57 11.40
N GLY A 44 6.98 -1.62 11.59
CA GLY A 44 8.35 -1.89 12.02
C GLY A 44 9.37 -2.10 10.88
N ARG A 45 8.92 -2.27 9.63
CA ARG A 45 9.76 -2.06 8.44
C ARG A 45 9.80 -0.61 8.00
N VAL A 46 8.78 0.14 8.40
CA VAL A 46 8.53 1.51 7.95
C VAL A 46 8.61 2.46 9.12
N THR A 47 9.57 3.39 9.03
CA THR A 47 9.67 4.55 9.93
C THR A 47 9.24 5.79 9.14
N GLY A 48 7.93 6.03 9.10
CA GLY A 48 7.36 7.23 8.48
C GLY A 48 5.83 7.20 8.44
N ASP A 49 5.23 8.38 8.42
CA ASP A 49 3.81 8.56 8.12
C ASP A 49 3.59 8.27 6.63
N ILE A 50 3.18 7.03 6.35
CA ILE A 50 2.88 6.57 5.01
C ILE A 50 1.39 6.41 4.86
N ASP A 51 0.89 7.05 3.82
CA ASP A 51 -0.49 6.98 3.42
C ASP A 51 -0.77 5.69 2.64
N ILE A 52 -0.68 4.55 3.33
CA ILE A 52 -0.94 3.21 2.79
C ILE A 52 -2.34 3.16 2.17
N GLU A 53 -3.29 3.86 2.77
CA GLU A 53 -4.67 4.00 2.27
C GLU A 53 -4.69 4.58 0.86
N THR A 54 -3.95 5.65 0.61
CA THR A 54 -3.82 6.24 -0.73
C THR A 54 -3.24 5.25 -1.74
N TYR A 55 -2.17 4.53 -1.38
CA TYR A 55 -1.57 3.54 -2.28
C TYR A 55 -2.50 2.36 -2.57
N VAL A 56 -3.21 1.86 -1.56
CA VAL A 56 -4.20 0.79 -1.73
C VAL A 56 -5.32 1.24 -2.65
N LYS A 57 -5.87 2.44 -2.44
CA LYS A 57 -6.89 3.03 -3.32
C LYS A 57 -6.39 3.17 -4.76
N GLN A 58 -5.15 3.62 -4.96
CA GLN A 58 -4.56 3.72 -6.31
C GLN A 58 -4.45 2.35 -6.98
N VAL A 59 -3.88 1.34 -6.30
CA VAL A 59 -3.72 -0.01 -6.88
C VAL A 59 -5.06 -0.67 -7.18
N LEU A 60 -6.07 -0.47 -6.33
CA LEU A 60 -7.42 -0.96 -6.57
C LEU A 60 -8.11 -0.26 -7.74
N ALA A 61 -7.94 1.06 -7.86
CA ALA A 61 -8.47 1.82 -8.99
C ALA A 61 -7.83 1.39 -10.32
N GLU A 62 -6.52 1.11 -10.32
CA GLU A 62 -5.78 0.54 -11.45
C GLU A 62 -6.27 -0.86 -11.81
N GLN A 63 -6.47 -1.74 -10.82
CA GLN A 63 -7.01 -3.10 -11.02
C GLN A 63 -8.43 -3.09 -11.59
N ARG A 64 -9.30 -2.19 -11.10
CA ARG A 64 -10.70 -2.10 -11.54
C ARG A 64 -10.87 -1.53 -12.95
N LYS A 65 -9.86 -0.82 -13.45
CA LYS A 65 -9.84 -0.26 -14.82
C LYS A 65 -9.38 -1.27 -15.88
N LYS A 66 -8.92 -2.46 -15.48
CA LYS A 66 -8.42 -3.50 -16.37
C LYS A 66 -9.46 -4.60 -16.56
#